data_AF-A0A0S8ILX6-F1
#
_entry.id   AF-A0A0S8ILX6-F1
#
_cell.length_a   1.000
_cell.length_b   1.000
_cell.length_c   1.000
_cell.angle_alpha   90.00
_cell.angle_beta   90.00
_cell.angle_gamma   90.00
#
_symmetry.space_group_name_H-M   'P 1'
#
loop_
_entity.id
_entity.type
_entity.pdbx_description
1 polymer ?
#
loop_
_entity_poly.entity_id
_entity_poly.type
_entity_poly.pdbx_seq_one_letter_code
_entity_poly.pdbx_strand_id
1 'polypeptide(L)'
;MKLKFVALVLFLILSCPYVALADESQRLYVSAVKAAKKNDLAVAFMSFRSLLENYPHSPHTQEALFANAEYYFLIGAFTDARPAFIRFLTEYPESKARPFALLYLSKIAEAQGEPALAETLGQEIITSQQLVLLFRDYKQFQYLSPLQKKHKAIHFIDRIEFYIDDEFFAQISY
;
A
#
# COMPACT_ATOMS: atom_id res chain seq x y z
N MET A 1 -28.43 -40.74 13.61
CA MET A 1 -27.01 -40.55 13.97
C MET A 1 -26.04 -40.36 12.78
N LYS A 2 -26.42 -40.63 11.52
CA LYS A 2 -25.50 -40.47 10.36
C LYS A 2 -25.37 -39.04 9.80
N LEU A 3 -26.32 -38.15 10.10
CA LEU A 3 -26.38 -36.80 9.52
C LEU A 3 -25.37 -35.80 10.13
N LYS A 4 -24.96 -36.00 11.40
CA LYS A 4 -23.97 -35.14 12.08
C LYS A 4 -22.53 -35.38 11.58
N PHE A 5 -22.22 -36.58 11.07
CA PHE A 5 -20.88 -36.93 10.60
C PHE A 5 -20.60 -36.36 9.19
N VAL A 6 -21.62 -36.32 8.32
CA VAL A 6 -21.51 -35.74 6.97
C VAL A 6 -21.28 -34.22 7.03
N ALA A 7 -21.93 -33.51 7.96
CA ALA A 7 -21.72 -32.08 8.17
C ALA A 7 -20.31 -31.74 8.69
N LEU A 8 -19.73 -32.59 9.55
CA LEU A 8 -18.37 -32.41 10.09
C LEU A 8 -17.31 -32.60 9.00
N VAL A 9 -17.51 -33.57 8.11
CA VAL A 9 -16.59 -33.87 6.99
C VAL A 9 -16.67 -32.78 5.91
N LEU A 10 -17.85 -32.22 5.62
CA LEU A 10 -18.00 -31.08 4.71
C LEU A 10 -17.32 -29.80 5.25
N PHE A 11 -17.35 -29.57 6.57
CA PHE A 11 -16.64 -28.45 7.21
C PHE A 11 -15.10 -28.63 7.20
N LEU A 12 -14.63 -29.87 7.31
CA LEU A 12 -13.20 -30.23 7.20
C LEU A 12 -12.66 -30.17 5.76
N ILE A 13 -13.49 -30.44 4.75
CA ILE A 13 -13.08 -30.34 3.34
C ILE A 13 -13.11 -28.89 2.85
N LEU A 14 -14.01 -28.04 3.35
CA LEU A 14 -14.05 -26.60 3.04
C LEU A 14 -12.90 -25.79 3.66
N SER A 15 -12.30 -26.28 4.75
CA SER A 15 -11.16 -25.62 5.40
C SER A 15 -9.81 -25.96 4.75
N CYS A 16 -9.69 -27.14 4.12
CA CYS A 16 -8.45 -27.64 3.54
C CYS A 16 -7.88 -26.79 2.37
N PRO A 17 -8.68 -26.31 1.39
CA PRO A 17 -8.15 -25.45 0.33
C PRO A 17 -7.79 -24.05 0.85
N TYR A 18 -8.54 -23.52 1.83
CA TYR A 18 -8.28 -22.19 2.38
C TYR A 18 -6.94 -22.12 3.12
N VAL A 19 -6.59 -23.16 3.88
CA VAL A 19 -5.29 -23.25 4.59
C VAL A 19 -4.12 -23.42 3.62
N ALA A 20 -4.27 -24.20 2.55
CA ALA A 20 -3.21 -24.39 1.54
C ALA A 20 -2.95 -23.12 0.70
N LEU A 21 -4.00 -22.37 0.34
CA LEU A 21 -3.87 -21.09 -0.36
C LEU A 21 -3.23 -20.01 0.52
N ALA A 22 -3.52 -20.01 1.83
CA ALA A 22 -2.88 -19.13 2.80
C ALA A 22 -1.37 -19.40 2.93
N ASP A 23 -0.96 -20.66 2.87
CA ASP A 23 0.45 -21.06 2.95
C ASP A 23 1.26 -20.64 1.70
N GLU A 24 0.71 -20.78 0.48
CA GLU A 24 1.42 -20.38 -0.75
C GLU A 24 1.46 -18.84 -0.93
N SER A 25 0.37 -18.13 -0.64
CA SER A 25 0.37 -16.66 -0.68
C SER A 25 1.35 -16.06 0.34
N GLN A 26 1.47 -16.67 1.53
CA GLN A 26 2.49 -16.31 2.51
C GLN A 26 3.92 -16.54 1.98
N ARG A 27 4.18 -17.66 1.28
CA ARG A 27 5.50 -17.94 0.68
C ARG A 27 5.88 -16.88 -0.35
N LEU A 28 4.97 -16.54 -1.26
CA LEU A 28 5.19 -15.50 -2.26
C LEU A 28 5.50 -14.16 -1.60
N TYR A 29 4.72 -13.79 -0.58
CA TYR A 29 4.95 -12.56 0.18
C TYR A 29 6.34 -12.53 0.84
N VAL A 30 6.72 -13.60 1.54
CA VAL A 30 8.04 -13.69 2.20
C VAL A 30 9.18 -13.64 1.19
N SER A 31 9.03 -14.33 0.05
CA SER A 31 10.00 -14.27 -1.05
C SER A 31 10.15 -12.85 -1.58
N ALA A 32 9.03 -12.16 -1.83
CA ALA A 32 9.00 -10.80 -2.32
C ALA A 32 9.72 -9.83 -1.37
N VAL A 33 9.38 -9.87 -0.08
CA VAL A 33 10.01 -9.04 0.96
C VAL A 33 11.50 -9.36 1.11
N LYS A 34 11.89 -10.64 0.99
CA LYS A 34 13.31 -11.05 1.01
C LYS A 34 14.08 -10.47 -0.19
N ALA A 35 13.48 -10.47 -1.37
CA ALA A 35 14.07 -9.85 -2.56
C ALA A 35 14.19 -8.33 -2.39
N ALA A 36 13.14 -7.66 -1.89
CA ALA A 36 13.17 -6.22 -1.59
C ALA A 36 14.27 -5.85 -0.58
N LYS A 37 14.46 -6.65 0.47
CA LYS A 37 15.57 -6.48 1.43
C LYS A 37 16.96 -6.62 0.82
N LYS A 38 17.09 -7.37 -0.28
CA LYS A 38 18.31 -7.46 -1.07
C LYS A 38 18.42 -6.35 -2.14
N ASN A 39 17.50 -5.39 -2.13
CA ASN A 39 17.34 -4.34 -3.12
C ASN A 39 17.03 -4.86 -4.54
N ASP A 40 16.55 -6.10 -4.66
CA ASP A 40 16.09 -6.67 -5.92
C ASP A 40 14.60 -6.38 -6.10
N LEU A 41 14.31 -5.12 -6.46
CA LEU A 41 12.94 -4.61 -6.55
C LEU A 41 12.15 -5.25 -7.69
N ALA A 42 12.81 -5.64 -8.78
CA ALA A 42 12.16 -6.31 -9.91
C ALA A 42 11.66 -7.71 -9.54
N VAL A 43 12.47 -8.50 -8.81
CA VAL A 43 12.05 -9.81 -8.32
C VAL A 43 10.96 -9.68 -7.25
N ALA A 44 11.07 -8.67 -6.38
CA ALA A 44 10.02 -8.38 -5.40
C ALA A 44 8.69 -8.06 -6.10
N PHE A 45 8.70 -7.16 -7.08
CA PHE A 45 7.56 -6.80 -7.91
C PHE A 45 6.92 -8.03 -8.59
N MET A 46 7.72 -8.89 -9.24
CA MET A 46 7.22 -10.12 -9.86
C MET A 46 6.54 -11.05 -8.86
N SER A 47 7.10 -11.18 -7.66
CA SER A 47 6.54 -12.02 -6.60
C SER A 47 5.23 -11.44 -6.06
N PHE A 48 5.16 -10.13 -5.81
CA PHE A 48 3.92 -9.45 -5.40
C PHE A 48 2.85 -9.50 -6.47
N ARG A 49 3.22 -9.31 -7.74
CA ARG A 49 2.31 -9.45 -8.88
C ARG A 49 1.74 -10.87 -8.96
N SER A 50 2.59 -11.90 -8.85
CA SER A 50 2.14 -13.30 -8.82
C SER A 50 1.19 -13.58 -7.65
N LEU A 51 1.43 -12.95 -6.48
CA LEU A 51 0.53 -13.03 -5.34
C LEU A 51 -0.84 -12.44 -5.66
N LEU A 52 -0.91 -11.26 -6.29
CA LEU A 52 -2.17 -10.63 -6.67
C LEU A 52 -2.94 -11.41 -7.74
N GLU A 53 -2.23 -12.02 -8.69
CA GLU A 53 -2.83 -12.78 -9.79
C GLU A 53 -3.41 -14.12 -9.31
N ASN A 54 -2.67 -14.83 -8.44
CA ASN A 54 -3.04 -16.17 -8.01
C ASN A 54 -3.82 -16.22 -6.68
N TYR A 55 -3.65 -15.20 -5.84
CA TYR A 55 -4.21 -15.13 -4.47
C TYR A 55 -4.81 -13.75 -4.15
N PRO A 56 -5.77 -13.24 -4.95
CA PRO A 56 -6.30 -11.88 -4.81
C PRO A 56 -6.97 -11.60 -3.46
N HIS A 57 -7.39 -12.62 -2.71
CA HIS A 57 -8.02 -12.49 -1.39
C HIS A 57 -7.08 -12.88 -0.23
N SER A 58 -5.78 -12.94 -0.46
CA SER A 58 -4.82 -13.25 0.59
C SER A 58 -4.75 -12.14 1.66
N PRO A 59 -4.28 -12.45 2.88
CA PRO A 59 -4.00 -11.43 3.89
C PRO A 59 -2.97 -10.38 3.47
N HIS A 60 -2.19 -10.64 2.41
CA HIS A 60 -1.10 -9.79 1.91
C HIS A 60 -1.47 -8.99 0.67
N THR A 61 -2.73 -9.05 0.23
CA THR A 61 -3.18 -8.36 -0.98
C THR A 61 -2.98 -6.84 -0.87
N GLN A 62 -3.28 -6.25 0.30
CA GLN A 62 -3.10 -4.81 0.53
C GLN A 62 -1.64 -4.39 0.32
N GLU A 63 -0.72 -5.11 0.95
CA GLU A 63 0.72 -4.89 0.85
C GLU A 63 1.23 -5.08 -0.58
N ALA A 64 0.82 -6.16 -1.24
CA ALA A 64 1.23 -6.44 -2.61
C ALA A 64 0.73 -5.40 -3.62
N LEU A 65 -0.47 -4.84 -3.43
CA LEU A 65 -0.99 -3.75 -4.24
C LEU A 65 -0.14 -2.49 -4.10
N PHE A 66 0.15 -2.09 -2.86
CA PHE A 66 0.98 -0.91 -2.61
C PHE A 66 2.38 -1.10 -3.20
N ALA A 67 3.00 -2.27 -2.97
CA ALA A 67 4.33 -2.58 -3.48
C ALA A 67 4.41 -2.53 -5.02
N ASN A 68 3.41 -3.07 -5.72
CA ASN A 68 3.40 -3.01 -7.18
C ASN A 68 3.20 -1.58 -7.71
N ALA A 69 2.30 -0.80 -7.09
CA ALA A 69 2.08 0.60 -7.46
C ALA A 69 3.34 1.45 -7.19
N GLU A 70 3.98 1.26 -6.04
CA GLU A 70 5.23 1.90 -5.65
C GLU A 70 6.37 1.53 -6.62
N TYR A 71 6.49 0.27 -7.00
CA TYR A 71 7.48 -0.15 -7.99
C TYR A 71 7.31 0.59 -9.32
N TYR A 72 6.09 0.64 -9.86
CA TYR A 72 5.81 1.38 -11.10
C TYR A 72 6.17 2.85 -10.98
N PHE A 73 5.88 3.48 -9.84
CA PHE A 73 6.28 4.87 -9.58
C PHE A 73 7.80 5.03 -9.59
N LEU A 74 8.52 4.16 -8.87
CA LEU A 74 9.99 4.23 -8.74
C LEU A 74 10.71 4.10 -10.09
N ILE A 75 10.15 3.33 -11.03
CA ILE A 75 10.71 3.19 -12.39
C ILE A 75 10.18 4.24 -13.38
N GLY A 76 9.35 5.19 -12.93
CA GLY A 76 8.76 6.24 -13.76
C GLY A 76 7.62 5.77 -14.68
N ALA A 77 7.09 4.56 -14.49
CA ALA A 77 5.97 4.01 -15.25
C ALA A 77 4.63 4.56 -14.73
N PHE A 78 4.42 5.87 -14.89
CA PHE A 78 3.26 6.57 -14.32
C PHE A 78 1.92 6.12 -14.92
N THR A 79 1.92 5.64 -16.17
CA THR A 79 0.75 5.05 -16.83
C THR A 79 0.23 3.81 -16.10
N ASP A 80 1.12 3.04 -15.46
CA ASP A 80 0.79 1.84 -14.70
C ASP A 80 0.65 2.13 -13.21
N ALA A 81 1.46 3.04 -12.67
CA ALA A 81 1.44 3.42 -11.26
C ALA A 81 0.10 4.06 -10.86
N ARG A 82 -0.43 4.97 -11.69
CA ARG A 82 -1.70 5.68 -11.41
C ARG A 82 -2.87 4.73 -11.19
N PRO A 83 -3.24 3.84 -12.13
CA PRO A 83 -4.34 2.91 -11.90
C PRO A 83 -4.05 1.93 -10.75
N ALA A 84 -2.79 1.54 -10.52
CA ALA A 84 -2.43 0.67 -9.40
C ALA A 84 -2.67 1.34 -8.04
N PHE A 85 -2.29 2.61 -7.86
CA PHE A 85 -2.59 3.36 -6.64
C PHE A 85 -4.07 3.66 -6.47
N ILE A 86 -4.80 3.96 -7.55
CA ILE A 86 -6.27 4.14 -7.49
C ILE A 86 -6.94 2.85 -7.01
N ARG A 87 -6.52 1.70 -7.55
CA ARG A 87 -7.02 0.39 -7.10
C ARG A 87 -6.74 0.16 -5.62
N PHE A 88 -5.52 0.42 -5.17
CA PHE A 88 -5.15 0.33 -3.76
C PHE A 88 -6.05 1.20 -2.86
N LEU A 89 -6.26 2.47 -3.22
CA LEU A 89 -7.08 3.40 -2.46
C LEU A 89 -8.57 3.02 -2.46
N THR A 90 -9.04 2.40 -3.54
CA THR A 90 -10.42 1.92 -3.67
C THR A 90 -10.66 0.69 -2.81
N GLU A 91 -9.75 -0.28 -2.84
CA GLU A 91 -9.89 -1.55 -2.11
C GLU A 91 -9.54 -1.40 -0.61
N TYR A 92 -8.63 -0.48 -0.27
CA TYR A 92 -8.10 -0.32 1.09
C TYR A 92 -8.11 1.15 1.56
N PRO A 93 -9.29 1.80 1.63
CA PRO A 93 -9.43 3.22 1.97
C PRO A 93 -9.06 3.56 3.43
N GLU A 94 -8.91 2.57 4.30
CA GLU A 94 -8.49 2.75 5.71
C GLU A 94 -7.02 2.36 5.94
N SER A 95 -6.28 2.07 4.86
CA SER A 95 -4.89 1.63 5.00
C SER A 95 -4.02 2.72 5.59
N LYS A 96 -3.10 2.30 6.47
CA LYS A 96 -1.98 3.13 6.94
C LYS A 96 -1.16 3.73 5.79
N ALA A 97 -1.08 3.07 4.64
CA ALA A 97 -0.30 3.59 3.52
C ALA A 97 -1.06 4.62 2.65
N ARG A 98 -2.35 4.86 2.91
CA ARG A 98 -3.21 5.76 2.13
C ARG A 98 -2.63 7.16 1.92
N PRO A 99 -2.12 7.87 2.94
CA PRO A 99 -1.56 9.21 2.73
C PRO A 99 -0.39 9.20 1.73
N PHE A 100 0.41 8.13 1.74
CA PHE A 100 1.53 7.98 0.82
C PHE A 100 1.08 7.57 -0.59
N ALA A 101 0.05 6.74 -0.73
CA ALA A 101 -0.56 6.44 -2.04
C ALA A 101 -1.16 7.69 -2.69
N LEU A 102 -1.86 8.54 -1.92
CA LEU A 102 -2.35 9.84 -2.38
C LEU A 102 -1.20 10.78 -2.78
N LEU A 103 -0.12 10.78 -2.00
CA LEU A 103 1.06 11.57 -2.30
C LEU A 103 1.71 11.14 -3.62
N TYR A 104 1.86 9.83 -3.86
CA TYR A 104 2.37 9.33 -5.13
C TYR A 104 1.46 9.70 -6.30
N LEU A 105 0.14 9.61 -6.15
CA LEU A 105 -0.80 10.06 -7.17
C LEU A 105 -0.70 11.57 -7.43
N SER A 106 -0.50 12.38 -6.40
CA SER A 106 -0.28 13.83 -6.54
C SER A 106 0.99 14.10 -7.34
N LYS A 107 2.08 13.38 -7.07
CA LYS A 107 3.33 13.47 -7.86
C LYS A 107 3.19 13.00 -9.29
N ILE A 108 2.40 11.95 -9.54
CA ILE A 108 2.07 11.53 -10.89
C ILE A 108 1.27 12.62 -11.62
N ALA A 109 0.28 13.24 -10.96
CA ALA A 109 -0.51 14.32 -11.53
C ALA A 109 0.34 15.56 -11.86
N GLU A 110 1.26 15.97 -10.97
CA GLU A 110 2.24 17.02 -11.25
C GLU A 110 3.07 16.69 -12.50
N ALA A 111 3.63 15.48 -12.57
CA ALA A 111 4.45 15.05 -13.70
C ALA A 111 3.68 14.97 -15.03
N GLN A 112 2.35 14.81 -14.98
CA GLN A 112 1.48 14.75 -16.14
C GLN A 112 0.84 16.11 -16.51
N GLY A 113 1.19 17.19 -15.79
CA GLY A 113 0.65 18.52 -16.06
C GLY A 113 -0.80 18.71 -15.60
N GLU A 114 -1.22 17.97 -14.57
CA GLU A 114 -2.55 18.03 -13.96
C GLU A 114 -2.51 18.69 -12.55
N PRO A 115 -2.07 19.96 -12.42
CA PRO A 115 -1.82 20.57 -11.11
C PRO A 115 -3.09 20.69 -10.23
N ALA A 116 -4.26 20.91 -10.84
CA ALA A 116 -5.52 20.97 -10.10
C ALA A 116 -5.88 19.63 -9.43
N LEU A 117 -5.55 18.50 -10.08
CA LEU A 117 -5.72 17.19 -9.47
C LEU A 117 -4.70 16.97 -8.35
N ALA A 118 -3.44 17.36 -8.57
CA ALA A 118 -2.39 17.26 -7.56
C ALA A 118 -2.75 18.04 -6.28
N GLU A 119 -3.30 19.25 -6.43
CA GLU A 119 -3.81 20.07 -5.33
C GLU A 119 -4.99 19.40 -4.62
N THR A 120 -5.96 18.87 -5.37
CA THR A 120 -7.12 18.16 -4.79
C THR A 120 -6.68 16.97 -3.94
N LEU A 121 -5.75 16.16 -4.44
CA LEU A 121 -5.19 15.02 -3.69
C LEU A 121 -4.43 15.49 -2.44
N GLY A 122 -3.74 16.63 -2.51
CA GLY A 122 -3.08 17.22 -1.34
C GLY A 122 -4.07 17.66 -0.26
N GLN A 123 -5.18 18.30 -0.65
CA GLN A 123 -6.24 18.70 0.28
C GLN A 123 -6.93 17.51 0.94
N GLU A 124 -7.05 16.40 0.23
CA GLU A 124 -7.58 15.15 0.78
C GLU A 124 -6.68 14.57 1.89
N ILE A 125 -5.36 14.58 1.68
CA ILE A 125 -4.36 14.19 2.69
C ILE A 125 -4.54 15.06 3.94
N ILE A 126 -4.56 16.38 3.75
CA ILE A 126 -4.71 17.36 4.83
C ILE A 126 -5.97 17.08 5.65
N THR A 127 -7.13 17.01 4.99
CA THR A 127 -8.44 16.83 5.63
C THR A 127 -8.51 15.51 6.40
N SER A 128 -8.01 14.42 5.81
CA SER A 128 -8.05 13.10 6.46
C SER A 128 -7.21 13.00 7.74
N GLN A 129 -6.21 13.87 7.91
CA GLN A 129 -5.25 13.80 9.02
C GLN A 129 -5.39 14.93 10.05
N GLN A 130 -6.12 16.00 9.73
CA GLN A 130 -6.30 17.19 10.58
C GLN A 130 -7.05 16.95 11.91
N LEU A 131 -7.84 15.88 12.05
CA LEU A 131 -8.64 15.62 13.27
C LEU A 131 -7.80 15.35 14.55
N VAL A 132 -6.47 15.30 14.48
CA VAL A 132 -5.61 14.81 15.58
C VAL A 132 -4.66 15.87 16.18
N LEU A 133 -4.70 17.13 15.73
CA LEU A 133 -3.68 18.15 16.09
C LEU A 133 -4.05 19.10 17.25
N LEU A 134 -5.18 18.92 17.92
CA LEU A 134 -5.66 19.87 18.95
C LEU A 134 -4.71 20.07 20.17
N PHE A 135 -3.65 19.26 20.33
CA PHE A 135 -2.81 19.26 21.55
C PHE A 135 -1.28 19.03 21.34
N ARG A 136 -0.74 19.13 20.12
CA ARG A 136 0.72 18.93 19.86
C ARG A 136 1.25 19.86 18.76
N ASP A 137 2.49 20.33 18.90
CA ASP A 137 3.19 21.15 17.89
C ASP A 137 3.34 20.41 16.54
N TYR A 138 3.48 19.09 16.60
CA TYR A 138 3.46 18.23 15.43
C TYR A 138 3.01 16.79 15.74
N LYS A 139 2.59 16.06 14.70
CA LYS A 139 2.36 14.61 14.76
C LYS A 139 3.12 13.91 13.64
N GLN A 140 3.85 12.85 13.98
CA GLN A 140 4.50 12.02 12.98
C GLN A 140 3.72 10.73 12.70
N PHE A 141 3.77 10.29 11.45
CA PHE A 141 3.27 9.02 10.99
C PHE A 141 4.35 8.32 10.17
N GLN A 142 4.49 7.00 10.34
CA GLN A 142 5.52 6.21 9.65
C GLN A 142 4.91 4.96 9.04
N TYR A 143 5.42 4.57 7.87
CA TYR A 143 5.03 3.36 7.16
C TYR A 143 6.25 2.76 6.46
N LEU A 144 6.54 1.49 6.73
CA LEU A 144 7.53 0.73 5.98
C LEU A 144 6.81 -0.03 4.87
N SER A 145 7.08 0.31 3.61
CA SER A 145 6.48 -0.42 2.50
C SER A 145 7.09 -1.82 2.37
N PRO A 146 6.41 -2.76 1.68
CA PRO A 146 6.97 -4.09 1.42
C PRO A 146 8.20 -4.05 0.51
N LEU A 147 8.42 -2.96 -0.24
CA LEU A 147 9.67 -2.70 -0.97
C LEU A 147 10.78 -2.13 -0.08
N GLN A 148 10.59 -2.14 1.24
CA GLN A 148 11.54 -1.67 2.25
C GLN A 148 11.79 -0.16 2.23
N LYS A 149 10.87 0.63 1.66
CA LYS A 149 10.92 2.09 1.66
C LYS A 149 10.32 2.66 2.95
N LYS A 150 11.10 3.46 3.68
CA LYS A 150 10.67 4.10 4.92
C LYS A 150 9.95 5.41 4.63
N HIS A 151 8.64 5.39 4.74
CA HIS A 151 7.82 6.58 4.59
C HIS A 151 7.59 7.24 5.94
N LYS A 152 7.69 8.57 5.96
CA LYS A 152 7.43 9.38 7.15
C LYS A 152 6.68 10.64 6.73
N ALA A 153 5.60 10.95 7.43
CA ALA A 153 4.84 12.19 7.30
C ALA A 153 4.89 12.93 8.64
N ILE A 154 5.29 14.20 8.62
CA ILE A 154 5.35 15.07 9.80
C ILE A 154 4.35 16.20 9.59
N HIS A 155 3.34 16.24 10.45
CA HIS A 155 2.29 17.25 10.45
C HIS A 155 2.68 18.41 11.34
N PHE A 156 2.85 19.59 10.78
CA PHE A 156 3.03 20.85 11.50
C PHE A 156 1.70 21.61 11.60
N ILE A 157 1.72 22.83 12.09
CA ILE A 157 0.53 23.69 12.18
C ILE A 157 0.10 24.21 10.79
N ASP A 158 1.04 24.36 9.86
CA ASP A 158 0.89 25.07 8.57
C ASP A 158 1.22 24.19 7.35
N ARG A 159 1.72 22.97 7.57
CA ARG A 159 2.18 22.09 6.49
C ARG A 159 2.32 20.64 6.92
N ILE A 160 2.45 19.76 5.93
CA ILE A 160 2.87 18.37 6.08
C ILE A 160 4.16 18.19 5.29
N GLU A 161 5.19 17.64 5.94
CA GLU A 161 6.44 17.25 5.29
C GLU A 161 6.50 15.73 5.15
N PHE A 162 6.82 15.27 3.95
CA PHE A 162 6.93 13.87 3.59
C PHE A 162 8.39 13.50 3.33
N TYR A 163 8.79 12.35 3.84
CA TYR A 163 10.12 11.78 3.66
C TYR A 163 10.02 10.33 3.22
N ILE A 164 10.93 9.92 2.34
CA ILE A 164 11.11 8.54 1.90
C ILE A 164 12.59 8.18 2.08
N ASP A 165 12.87 7.08 2.79
CA ASP A 165 14.24 6.66 3.14
C ASP A 165 15.07 7.77 3.82
N ASP A 166 14.40 8.53 4.69
CA ASP A 166 14.95 9.69 5.42
C ASP A 166 15.33 10.90 4.54
N GLU A 167 15.06 10.85 3.24
CA GLU A 167 15.20 11.97 2.31
C GLU A 167 13.89 12.76 2.19
N PHE A 168 14.00 14.09 2.09
CA PHE A 168 12.84 14.96 1.85
C PHE A 168 12.24 14.65 0.49
N PHE A 169 10.93 14.38 0.45
CA PHE A 169 10.23 13.98 -0.76
C PHE A 169 9.23 15.06 -1.22
N ALA A 170 8.44 15.61 -0.31
CA ALA A 170 7.42 16.60 -0.65
C ALA A 170 6.96 17.41 0.57
N GLN A 171 6.37 18.57 0.30
CA GLN A 171 5.66 19.38 1.28
C GLN A 171 4.29 19.77 0.72
N ILE A 172 3.28 19.79 1.59
CA ILE A 172 1.95 20.33 1.30
C ILE A 172 1.62 21.38 2.37
N SER A 173 1.34 22.61 1.96
CA SER A 173 1.02 23.73 2.86
C SER A 173 -0.50 23.92 2.98
N TYR A 174 -0.97 24.46 4.10
CA TYR A 174 -2.37 24.86 4.33
C TYR A 174 -2.50 26.08 5.24
#